data_AF-A0A924XGU8-F1
#
_entry.id   AF-A0A924XGU8-F1
#
_cell.length_a   1.000
_cell.length_b   1.000
_cell.length_c   1.000
_cell.angle_alpha   90.00
_cell.angle_beta   90.00
_cell.angle_gamma   90.00
#
_symmetry.space_group_name_H-M   'P 1'
#
loop_
_entity.id
_entity.type
_entity.pdbx_description
1 polymer ?
#
loop_
_entity_poly.entity_id
_entity_poly.type
_entity_poly.pdbx_seq_one_letter_code
_entity_poly.pdbx_strand_id
1 'polypeptide(L)'
;MMETLWKSKTKRDLIIEVWEALDCESVGRRELEAIETAITGNFGASAVDLPMKTARILADEGAELRHAEVSELDAERRSEDEYAAVFRNLIKFSTFDQTETTLKSLEILRQKFTLENDKEGLRQLFAKARIARERA
;
A
#
# COMPACT_ATOMS: atom_id res chain seq x y z
N MET A 1 16.59 -15.18 -9.94
CA MET A 1 15.32 -14.51 -10.25
C MET A 1 14.43 -15.55 -10.91
N MET A 2 13.41 -16.05 -10.22
CA MET A 2 12.40 -16.92 -10.82
C MET A 2 11.27 -16.00 -11.32
N GLU A 3 11.14 -15.88 -12.64
CA GLU A 3 9.91 -15.36 -13.26
C GLU A 3 8.82 -16.43 -13.07
N THR A 4 8.11 -16.37 -11.95
CA THR A 4 6.88 -17.15 -11.81
C THR A 4 5.82 -16.48 -12.67
N LEU A 5 5.70 -16.92 -13.92
CA LEU A 5 4.68 -16.47 -14.86
C LEU A 5 3.34 -17.08 -14.42
N TRP A 6 2.65 -16.39 -13.51
CA TRP A 6 1.33 -16.79 -13.05
C TRP A 6 0.35 -16.83 -14.22
N LYS A 7 -0.47 -17.88 -14.29
CA LYS A 7 -1.33 -18.15 -15.45
C LYS A 7 -2.69 -17.46 -15.35
N SER A 8 -3.09 -17.08 -14.14
CA SER A 8 -4.39 -16.51 -13.86
C SER A 8 -4.63 -15.19 -14.58
N LYS A 9 -5.80 -15.11 -15.23
CA LYS A 9 -6.23 -13.91 -15.97
C LYS A 9 -7.01 -12.93 -15.11
N THR A 10 -7.60 -13.39 -14.01
CA THR A 10 -8.33 -12.56 -13.06
C THR A 10 -7.57 -12.43 -11.75
N LYS A 11 -7.82 -11.33 -11.04
CA LYS A 11 -7.19 -11.09 -9.74
C LYS A 11 -7.60 -12.13 -8.70
N ARG A 12 -8.86 -12.57 -8.70
CA ARG A 12 -9.33 -13.61 -7.78
C ARG A 12 -8.59 -14.91 -8.01
N ASP A 13 -8.49 -15.35 -9.27
CA ASP A 13 -7.79 -16.59 -9.61
C ASP A 13 -6.30 -16.49 -9.26
N LEU A 14 -5.68 -15.32 -9.47
CA LEU A 14 -4.27 -15.11 -9.09
C LEU A 14 -4.07 -15.21 -7.58
N ILE A 15 -4.97 -14.64 -6.78
CA ILE A 15 -4.91 -14.73 -5.31
C ILE A 15 -4.92 -16.20 -4.88
N ILE A 16 -5.79 -17.01 -5.49
CA ILE A 16 -5.91 -18.45 -5.19
C ILE A 16 -4.69 -19.22 -5.70
N GLU A 17 -4.26 -18.99 -6.94
CA GLU A 17 -3.09 -19.65 -7.56
C GLU A 17 -1.81 -19.42 -6.73
N VAL A 18 -1.61 -18.19 -6.25
CA VAL A 18 -0.45 -17.85 -5.40
C VAL A 18 -0.56 -18.54 -4.05
N TRP A 19 -1.75 -18.58 -3.44
CA TRP A 19 -1.97 -19.25 -2.17
C TRP A 19 -1.74 -20.77 -2.27
N GLU A 20 -2.27 -21.42 -3.31
CA GLU A 20 -2.02 -22.84 -3.59
C GLU A 20 -0.52 -23.12 -3.82
N ALA A 21 0.18 -22.22 -4.51
CA ALA A 21 1.63 -22.34 -4.74
C ALA A 21 2.47 -22.15 -3.47
N LEU A 22 1.94 -21.47 -2.44
CA LEU A 22 2.58 -21.33 -1.13
C LEU A 22 2.40 -22.58 -0.26
N ASP A 23 1.53 -23.52 -0.66
CA ASP A 23 1.28 -24.80 0.00
C ASP A 23 1.02 -24.67 1.52
N CYS A 24 0.12 -23.74 1.87
CA CYS A 24 -0.19 -23.42 3.27
C CYS A 24 -1.69 -23.39 3.54
N GLU A 25 -2.12 -24.03 4.63
CA GLU A 25 -3.53 -24.04 5.05
C GLU A 25 -3.93 -22.74 5.79
N SER A 26 -2.95 -22.09 6.43
CA SER A 26 -3.16 -20.87 7.21
C SER A 26 -2.52 -19.64 6.57
N VAL A 27 -3.28 -18.55 6.52
CA VAL A 27 -2.91 -17.28 5.89
C VAL A 27 -2.76 -16.17 6.94
N GLY A 28 -1.64 -15.46 6.91
CA GLY A 28 -1.39 -14.27 7.69
C GLY A 28 -0.55 -13.27 6.91
N ARG A 29 0.31 -12.51 7.61
CA ARG A 29 1.01 -11.36 6.99
C ARG A 29 1.86 -11.77 5.80
N ARG A 30 2.71 -12.79 5.99
CA ARG A 30 3.70 -13.21 5.00
C ARG A 30 3.04 -13.66 3.69
N GLU A 31 1.96 -14.44 3.79
CA GLU A 31 1.25 -14.96 2.62
C GLU A 31 0.52 -13.82 1.90
N LEU A 32 -0.10 -12.91 2.64
CA LEU A 32 -0.74 -11.73 2.06
C LEU A 32 0.26 -10.83 1.34
N GLU A 33 1.45 -10.58 1.90
CA GLU A 33 2.51 -9.80 1.24
C GLU A 33 3.04 -10.48 -0.04
N ALA A 34 3.13 -11.81 -0.04
CA ALA A 34 3.50 -12.56 -1.25
C ALA A 34 2.43 -12.41 -2.34
N ILE A 35 1.15 -12.46 -1.96
CA ILE A 35 0.02 -12.23 -2.87
C ILE A 35 0.00 -10.78 -3.37
N GLU A 36 0.22 -9.78 -2.50
CA GLU A 36 0.35 -8.37 -2.90
C GLU A 36 1.45 -8.18 -3.95
N THR A 37 2.60 -8.84 -3.75
CA THR A 37 3.73 -8.81 -4.67
C THR A 37 3.36 -9.42 -6.03
N ALA A 38 2.68 -10.57 -6.03
CA ALA A 38 2.23 -11.22 -7.27
C ALA A 38 1.19 -10.37 -8.02
N ILE A 39 0.21 -9.80 -7.31
CA ILE A 39 -0.78 -8.88 -7.90
C ILE A 39 -0.09 -7.66 -8.49
N THR A 40 0.88 -7.07 -7.78
CA THR A 40 1.64 -5.92 -8.25
C THR A 40 2.42 -6.25 -9.52
N GLY A 41 3.07 -7.41 -9.57
CA GLY A 41 3.83 -7.86 -10.74
C GLY A 41 2.96 -8.09 -11.98
N ASN A 42 1.74 -8.61 -11.80
CA ASN A 42 0.86 -8.97 -12.91
C ASN A 42 -0.12 -7.87 -13.35
N PHE A 43 -0.64 -7.10 -12.40
CA PHE A 43 -1.73 -6.14 -12.63
C PHE A 43 -1.37 -4.69 -12.23
N GLY A 44 -0.19 -4.48 -11.66
CA GLY A 44 0.29 -3.18 -11.19
C GLY A 44 -0.22 -2.81 -9.79
N ALA A 45 0.44 -1.80 -9.19
CA ALA A 45 0.20 -1.41 -7.80
C ALA A 45 -1.24 -0.94 -7.51
N SER A 46 -1.94 -0.38 -8.51
CA SER A 46 -3.34 0.06 -8.34
C SER A 46 -4.35 -1.10 -8.24
N ALA A 47 -3.94 -2.33 -8.58
CA ALA A 47 -4.80 -3.50 -8.54
C ALA A 47 -4.80 -4.18 -7.16
N VAL A 48 -3.84 -3.83 -6.30
CA VAL A 48 -3.71 -4.37 -4.94
C VAL A 48 -4.88 -3.89 -4.09
N ASP A 49 -5.64 -4.86 -3.56
CA ASP A 49 -6.70 -4.59 -2.59
C ASP A 49 -6.12 -4.52 -1.18
N LEU A 50 -6.86 -3.91 -0.26
CA LEU A 50 -6.51 -3.96 1.17
C LEU A 50 -6.43 -5.41 1.68
N PRO A 51 -5.50 -5.71 2.61
CA PRO A 51 -5.24 -7.07 3.13
C PRO A 51 -6.51 -7.81 3.58
N MET A 52 -7.44 -7.13 4.26
CA MET A 52 -8.67 -7.77 4.76
C MET A 52 -9.58 -8.25 3.62
N LYS A 53 -9.57 -7.57 2.47
CA LYS A 53 -10.38 -7.97 1.30
C LYS A 53 -9.78 -9.20 0.63
N THR A 54 -8.45 -9.27 0.51
CA THR A 54 -7.74 -10.44 0.00
C THR A 54 -7.91 -11.64 0.95
N ALA A 55 -7.76 -11.43 2.26
CA ALA A 55 -7.94 -12.48 3.26
C ALA A 55 -9.37 -13.05 3.25
N ARG A 56 -10.39 -12.23 3.02
CA ARG A 56 -11.77 -12.71 2.87
C ARG A 56 -11.94 -13.65 1.67
N ILE A 57 -11.33 -13.32 0.53
CA ILE A 57 -11.38 -14.19 -0.66
C ILE A 57 -10.80 -15.56 -0.32
N LEU A 58 -9.65 -15.59 0.37
CA LEU A 58 -8.99 -16.84 0.77
C LEU A 58 -9.83 -17.62 1.79
N ALA A 59 -10.46 -16.94 2.75
CA ALA A 59 -11.36 -17.57 3.71
C ALA A 59 -12.62 -18.17 3.04
N ASP A 60 -13.17 -17.50 2.02
CA ASP A 60 -14.28 -18.03 1.23
C ASP A 60 -13.88 -19.31 0.47
N GLU A 61 -12.58 -19.49 0.16
CA GLU A 61 -12.00 -20.70 -0.44
C GLU A 61 -11.49 -21.72 0.61
N GLY A 62 -11.64 -21.44 1.90
CA GLY A 62 -11.34 -22.36 3.00
C GLY A 62 -10.03 -22.13 3.75
N ALA A 63 -9.29 -21.07 3.48
CA ALA A 63 -8.05 -20.76 4.20
C ALA A 63 -8.32 -20.35 5.67
N GLU A 64 -7.50 -20.85 6.59
CA GLU A 64 -7.56 -20.45 8.01
C GLU A 64 -6.81 -19.12 8.24
N LEU A 65 -7.50 -18.09 8.73
CA LEU A 65 -6.89 -16.78 8.91
C LEU A 65 -6.20 -16.62 10.27
N ARG A 66 -4.95 -16.17 10.25
CA ARG A 66 -4.27 -15.63 11.44
C ARG A 66 -4.75 -14.21 11.69
N HIS A 67 -5.96 -14.09 12.25
CA HIS A 67 -6.71 -12.85 12.36
C HIS A 67 -5.93 -11.65 12.95
N ALA A 68 -5.04 -11.89 13.91
CA ALA A 68 -4.19 -10.84 14.48
C ALA A 68 -3.26 -10.24 13.43
N GLU A 69 -2.50 -11.07 12.72
CA GLU A 69 -1.57 -10.63 11.67
C GLU A 69 -2.29 -9.94 10.51
N VAL A 70 -3.45 -10.48 10.10
CA VAL A 70 -4.26 -9.90 9.01
C VAL A 70 -4.78 -8.52 9.39
N SER A 71 -5.27 -8.37 10.63
CA SER A 71 -5.82 -7.09 11.11
C SER A 71 -4.74 -6.03 11.28
N GLU A 72 -3.57 -6.41 11.78
CA GLU A 72 -2.41 -5.52 11.89
C GLU A 72 -1.95 -5.02 10.52
N LEU A 73 -1.77 -5.92 9.56
CA LEU A 73 -1.36 -5.56 8.20
C LEU A 73 -2.39 -4.66 7.51
N ASP A 74 -3.69 -4.93 7.68
CA ASP A 74 -4.77 -4.10 7.12
C ASP A 74 -4.79 -2.68 7.71
N ALA A 75 -4.53 -2.55 9.02
CA ALA A 75 -4.41 -1.25 9.68
C ALA A 75 -3.20 -0.45 9.17
N GLU A 76 -2.04 -1.12 9.03
CA GLU A 76 -0.83 -0.51 8.46
C GLU A 76 -1.11 0.03 7.05
N ARG A 77 -1.66 -0.80 6.15
CA ARG A 77 -1.97 -0.39 4.77
C ARG A 77 -2.96 0.76 4.69
N ARG A 78 -3.98 0.79 5.55
CA ARG A 78 -4.93 1.92 5.61
C ARG A 78 -4.25 3.22 6.03
N SER A 79 -3.36 3.16 7.01
CA SER A 79 -2.61 4.36 7.43
C SER A 79 -1.72 4.88 6.30
N GLU A 80 -0.98 3.99 5.63
CA GLU A 80 -0.15 4.34 4.46
C GLU A 80 -0.97 4.98 3.33
N ASP A 81 -2.18 4.46 3.08
CA ASP A 81 -3.08 4.99 2.04
C ASP A 81 -3.70 6.35 2.39
N GLU A 82 -4.03 6.58 3.67
CA GLU A 82 -4.52 7.87 4.16
C GLU A 82 -3.46 8.96 3.96
N TYR A 83 -2.21 8.69 4.32
CA TYR A 83 -1.10 9.58 4.02
C TYR A 83 -0.89 9.72 2.50
N ALA A 84 -0.94 8.62 1.73
CA ALA A 84 -0.79 8.68 0.27
C ALA A 84 -1.87 9.54 -0.40
N ALA A 85 -3.12 9.51 0.08
CA ALA A 85 -4.20 10.36 -0.42
C ALA A 85 -3.95 11.85 -0.12
N VAL A 86 -3.51 12.17 1.11
CA VAL A 86 -3.14 13.55 1.50
C VAL A 86 -2.00 14.07 0.61
N PHE A 87 -0.96 13.25 0.38
CA PHE A 87 0.20 13.66 -0.43
C PHE A 87 -0.05 13.71 -1.94
N ARG A 88 -0.90 12.81 -2.49
CA ARG A 88 -1.29 12.83 -3.91
C ARG A 88 -1.90 14.17 -4.33
N ASN A 89 -2.71 14.78 -3.46
CA ASN A 89 -3.34 16.07 -3.73
C ASN A 89 -2.42 17.27 -3.47
N LEU A 90 -1.39 17.09 -2.65
CA LEU A 90 -0.52 18.17 -2.18
C LEU A 90 0.56 18.56 -3.18
N ILE A 91 1.07 17.59 -3.95
CA ILE A 91 2.24 17.77 -4.80
C ILE A 91 1.80 18.07 -6.23
N LYS A 92 1.73 19.37 -6.57
CA LYS A 92 1.47 19.85 -7.93
C LYS A 92 2.52 20.91 -8.29
N PHE A 93 3.42 20.59 -9.22
CA PHE A 93 4.51 21.49 -9.65
C PHE A 93 4.34 21.99 -11.09
N SER A 94 3.13 21.97 -11.65
CA SER A 94 2.96 22.29 -13.07
C SER A 94 3.08 23.79 -13.38
N THR A 95 2.99 24.67 -12.36
CA THR A 95 3.22 26.11 -12.48
C THR A 95 3.93 26.66 -11.23
N PHE A 96 4.52 27.85 -11.34
CA PHE A 96 5.15 28.54 -10.19
C PHE A 96 4.14 28.80 -9.05
N ASP A 97 2.91 29.22 -9.38
CA ASP A 97 1.84 29.46 -8.40
C ASP A 97 1.42 28.17 -7.67
N GLN A 98 1.36 27.04 -8.38
CA GLN A 98 1.09 25.75 -7.76
C GLN A 98 2.25 25.29 -6.88
N THR A 99 3.48 25.55 -7.28
CA THR A 99 4.68 25.25 -6.49
C THR A 99 4.68 26.03 -5.17
N GLU A 100 4.36 27.32 -5.20
CA GLU A 100 4.24 28.12 -3.98
C GLU A 100 3.13 27.60 -3.05
N THR A 101 1.98 27.23 -3.62
CA THR A 101 0.85 26.68 -2.85
C THR A 101 1.23 25.33 -2.22
N THR A 102 1.86 24.44 -2.98
CA THR A 102 2.38 23.16 -2.49
C THR A 102 3.38 23.35 -1.36
N LEU A 103 4.32 24.30 -1.49
CA LEU A 103 5.30 24.59 -0.43
C LEU A 103 4.63 25.07 0.86
N LYS A 104 3.64 25.96 0.75
CA LYS A 104 2.86 26.41 1.92
C LYS A 104 2.10 25.27 2.57
N SER A 105 1.45 24.42 1.79
CA SER A 105 0.71 23.26 2.31
C SER A 105 1.62 22.23 2.98
N LEU A 106 2.82 22.00 2.45
CA LEU A 106 3.83 21.13 3.06
C LEU A 106 4.30 21.67 4.42
N GLU A 107 4.51 22.99 4.54
CA GLU A 107 4.91 23.62 5.79
C GLU A 107 3.79 23.56 6.85
N ILE A 108 2.53 23.77 6.45
CA ILE A 108 1.38 23.63 7.36
C ILE A 108 1.31 22.19 7.90
N LEU A 109 1.47 21.18 7.04
CA LEU A 109 1.48 19.78 7.47
C LEU A 109 2.67 19.46 8.37
N ARG A 110 3.86 19.99 8.09
CA ARG A 110 5.04 19.84 8.95
C ARG A 110 4.77 20.37 10.35
N GLN A 111 4.18 21.56 10.46
CA GLN A 111 3.85 22.19 11.74
C GLN A 111 2.80 21.37 12.49
N LYS A 112 1.77 20.90 11.79
CA LYS A 112 0.73 20.05 12.38
C LYS A 112 1.30 18.74 12.95
N PHE A 113 2.07 17.99 12.17
CA PHE A 113 2.67 16.73 12.66
C PHE A 113 3.70 16.96 13.78
N THR A 114 4.39 18.11 13.77
CA THR A 114 5.29 18.49 14.87
C THR A 114 4.52 18.77 16.16
N LEU A 115 3.38 19.49 16.07
CA LEU A 115 2.51 19.77 17.22
C LEU A 115 1.87 18.51 17.78
N GLU A 116 1.46 17.58 16.91
CA GLU A 116 0.83 16.31 17.28
C GLU A 116 1.85 15.23 17.72
N ASN A 117 3.16 15.53 17.66
CA ASN A 117 4.25 14.58 17.90
C ASN A 117 4.12 13.30 17.03
N ASP A 118 3.52 13.44 15.85
CA ASP A 118 3.32 12.36 14.88
C ASP A 118 4.62 12.13 14.10
N LYS A 119 5.45 11.24 14.64
CA LYS A 119 6.73 10.86 14.04
C LYS A 119 6.57 10.16 12.70
N GLU A 120 5.46 9.46 12.48
CA GLU A 120 5.22 8.74 11.23
C GLU A 120 4.73 9.69 10.14
N GLY A 121 3.83 10.62 10.48
CA GLY A 121 3.43 11.73 9.60
C GLY A 121 4.61 12.56 9.12
N LEU A 122 5.57 12.86 10.01
CA LEU A 122 6.83 13.55 9.62
C LEU A 122 7.71 12.70 8.70
N ARG A 123 7.88 11.40 8.99
CA ARG A 123 8.69 10.49 8.14
C ARG A 123 8.11 10.41 6.72
N GLN A 124 6.81 10.23 6.61
CA GLN A 124 6.11 10.14 5.32
C GLN A 124 6.17 11.46 4.54
N LEU A 125 6.00 12.60 5.22
CA LEU A 125 6.16 13.94 4.63
C LEU A 125 7.54 14.11 3.97
N PHE A 126 8.62 13.77 4.68
CA PHE A 126 9.98 13.87 4.15
C PHE A 126 10.25 12.89 3.01
N ALA A 127 9.78 11.64 3.13
CA ALA A 127 9.93 10.64 2.08
C ALA A 127 9.25 11.07 0.77
N LYS A 128 8.02 11.58 0.85
CA LYS A 128 7.27 12.06 -0.32
C LYS A 128 7.85 13.34 -0.89
N ALA A 129 8.27 14.31 -0.06
CA ALA A 129 8.93 15.53 -0.52
C ALA A 129 10.23 15.23 -1.29
N ARG A 130 10.99 14.22 -0.85
CA ARG A 130 12.20 13.77 -1.55
C ARG A 130 11.90 13.20 -2.93
N ILE A 131 10.90 12.32 -3.05
CA ILE A 131 10.46 11.77 -4.35
C ILE A 131 9.96 12.91 -5.26
N ALA A 132 9.27 13.90 -4.70
CA ALA A 132 8.79 15.07 -5.43
C ALA A 132 9.94 15.88 -6.04
N ARG A 133 11.01 16.11 -5.27
CA ARG A 133 12.23 16.80 -5.71
C ARG A 133 12.95 16.06 -6.85
N GLU A 134 12.90 14.73 -6.87
CA GLU A 134 13.52 13.92 -7.93
C GLU A 134 12.72 13.94 -9.24
N ARG A 135 11.46 14.41 -9.22
CA ARG A 135 10.55 14.44 -10.38
C ARG A 135 10.28 15.85 -10.93
N ALA A 136 10.68 16.89 -10.21
CA ALA A 136 10.58 18.29 -10.63
C ALA A 136 11.82 18.70 -11.41
#